data_AF-A0A1Z4JGF3-F1
#
_entry.id   AF-A0A1Z4JGF3-F1
#
_cell.length_a   1.000
_cell.length_b   1.000
_cell.length_c   1.000
_cell.angle_alpha   90.00
_cell.angle_beta   90.00
_cell.angle_gamma   90.00
#
_symmetry.space_group_name_H-M   'P 1'
#
loop_
_entity.id
_entity.type
_entity.pdbx_description
1 polymer ?
#
loop_
_entity_poly.entity_id
_entity_poly.type
_entity_poly.pdbx_seq_one_letter_code
_entity_poly.pdbx_strand_id
1 'polypeptide(L)'
;MPLSLTLSIEEFNLSLTKFAENGYERMTAALGDVEYSLNGSAIETGSLHEPKFIWVISAFVTVQQFRQLQAIYLHSDRKRAAQLPHAITIDDEIEPYVEPGNRTRAIVPGGTTTIEGGLISYPARFGARMFEPKAEKLKNSQYPYLARFTLKELDRVAP
;
A
#
# COMPACT_ATOMS: atom_id res chain seq x y z
N MET A 1 -0.65 -15.21 -13.48
CA MET A 1 0.64 -14.60 -13.05
C MET A 1 0.75 -14.76 -11.54
N PRO A 2 1.95 -14.88 -10.95
CA PRO A 2 2.07 -14.88 -9.49
C PRO A 2 1.61 -13.53 -8.95
N LEU A 3 0.80 -13.52 -7.88
CA LEU A 3 0.36 -12.29 -7.22
C LEU A 3 1.57 -11.51 -6.69
N SER A 4 1.54 -10.19 -6.83
CA SER A 4 2.68 -9.34 -6.51
C SER A 4 2.26 -8.05 -5.80
N LEU A 5 3.18 -7.51 -5.01
CA LEU A 5 3.09 -6.14 -4.53
C LEU A 5 4.15 -5.32 -5.26
N THR A 6 3.71 -4.33 -6.04
CA THR A 6 4.63 -3.47 -6.78
C THR A 6 4.68 -2.09 -6.15
N LEU A 7 5.89 -1.61 -5.86
CA LEU A 7 6.17 -0.31 -5.26
C LEU A 7 6.91 0.55 -6.28
N SER A 8 6.41 1.76 -6.52
CA SER A 8 7.07 2.68 -7.45
C SER A 8 7.01 4.14 -7.04
N ILE A 9 8.05 4.87 -7.42
CA ILE A 9 8.11 6.33 -7.36
C ILE A 9 9.01 6.81 -8.50
N GLU A 10 8.41 7.50 -9.47
CA GLU A 10 9.09 7.95 -10.70
C GLU A 10 9.82 6.79 -11.42
N GLU A 11 11.15 6.86 -11.56
CA GLU A 11 11.98 5.84 -12.20
C GLU A 11 12.25 4.60 -11.33
N PHE A 12 12.01 4.68 -10.02
CA PHE A 12 12.24 3.56 -9.12
C PHE A 12 11.03 2.65 -9.09
N ASN A 13 11.25 1.36 -9.37
CA ASN A 13 10.22 0.33 -9.33
C ASN A 13 10.78 -0.95 -8.70
N LEU A 14 9.95 -1.61 -7.90
CA LEU A 14 10.24 -2.86 -7.21
C LEU A 14 8.99 -3.73 -7.15
N SER A 15 9.05 -4.95 -7.70
CA SER A 15 8.02 -5.98 -7.54
C SER A 15 8.45 -7.02 -6.52
N LEU A 16 7.58 -7.29 -5.55
CA LEU A 16 7.75 -8.28 -4.48
C LEU A 16 6.80 -9.44 -4.68
N THR A 17 7.35 -10.66 -4.73
CA THR A 17 6.59 -11.90 -5.01
C THR A 17 6.90 -13.04 -4.02
N LYS A 18 7.85 -12.84 -3.11
CA LYS A 18 8.29 -13.84 -2.12
C LYS A 18 8.17 -13.27 -0.72
N PHE A 19 7.08 -13.59 -0.05
CA PHE A 19 6.80 -13.15 1.32
C PHE A 19 7.20 -14.23 2.33
N ALA A 20 7.56 -13.81 3.54
CA ALA A 20 7.61 -14.72 4.68
C ALA A 20 6.21 -15.26 4.98
N GLU A 21 6.11 -16.31 5.78
CA GLU A 21 4.81 -16.76 6.31
C GLU A 21 4.15 -15.61 7.08
N ASN A 22 2.90 -15.29 6.74
CA ASN A 22 2.19 -14.08 7.22
C ASN A 22 2.98 -12.78 7.01
N GLY A 23 3.86 -12.75 6.01
CA GLY A 23 4.73 -11.62 5.70
C GLY A 23 4.06 -10.53 4.86
N TYR A 24 2.75 -10.59 4.69
CA TYR A 24 1.95 -9.56 4.06
C TYR A 24 0.65 -9.41 4.83
N GLU A 25 0.39 -8.21 5.30
CA GLU A 25 -0.86 -7.86 5.96
C GLU A 25 -1.26 -6.45 5.53
N ARG A 26 -2.51 -6.29 5.08
CA ARG A 26 -3.13 -5.00 4.81
C ARG A 26 -4.25 -4.77 5.82
N MET A 27 -4.10 -3.75 6.66
CA MET A 27 -5.05 -3.40 7.71
C MET A 27 -5.65 -2.03 7.47
N THR A 28 -6.92 -1.86 7.84
CA THR A 28 -7.51 -0.52 7.94
C THR A 28 -6.86 0.23 9.10
N ALA A 29 -6.32 1.41 8.84
CA ALA A 29 -5.89 2.34 9.88
C ALA A 29 -7.12 2.74 10.69
N ALA A 30 -7.05 2.61 12.02
CA ALA A 30 -8.12 3.09 12.90
C ALA A 30 -8.41 4.57 12.59
N LEU A 31 -9.63 4.85 12.17
CA LEU A 31 -10.13 6.22 12.03
C LEU A 31 -10.26 6.80 13.44
N GLY A 32 -9.84 8.06 13.62
CA GLY A 32 -10.21 8.81 14.82
C GLY A 32 -11.73 8.82 14.98
N ASP A 33 -12.18 8.87 16.23
CA ASP A 33 -13.58 8.68 16.63
C ASP A 33 -14.57 9.42 15.71
N VAL A 34 -15.55 8.68 15.19
CA VAL A 34 -16.71 9.24 14.51
C VAL A 34 -17.48 10.08 15.52
N GLU A 35 -17.60 11.39 15.29
CA GLU A 35 -18.43 12.24 16.14
C GLU A 35 -19.93 11.98 15.87
N TYR A 36 -20.62 11.49 16.89
CA TYR A 36 -22.07 11.30 16.87
C TYR A 36 -22.75 12.54 17.46
N SER A 37 -23.86 12.97 16.84
CA SER A 37 -24.70 14.01 17.44
C SER A 37 -25.38 13.49 18.69
N LEU A 38 -25.78 14.41 19.55
CA LEU A 38 -26.60 14.14 20.75
C LEU A 38 -27.90 13.37 20.47
N ASN A 39 -28.35 13.29 19.21
CA ASN A 39 -29.53 12.53 18.78
C ASN A 39 -29.20 11.16 18.15
N GLY A 40 -27.95 10.72 18.19
CA GLY A 40 -27.49 9.42 17.65
C GLY A 40 -27.25 9.39 16.15
N SER A 41 -27.50 10.48 15.43
CA SER A 41 -27.16 10.61 14.02
C SER A 41 -25.68 10.99 13.86
N ALA A 42 -24.95 10.36 12.94
CA ALA A 42 -23.61 10.83 12.55
C ALA A 42 -23.71 12.30 12.08
N ILE A 43 -22.87 13.19 12.63
CA ILE A 43 -22.94 14.63 12.33
C ILE A 43 -22.49 14.94 10.89
N GLU A 44 -21.66 14.08 10.30
CA GLU A 44 -21.13 14.31 8.96
C GLU A 44 -21.94 13.58 7.89
N THR A 45 -22.91 14.26 7.28
CA THR A 45 -23.34 13.94 5.92
C THR A 45 -22.24 14.40 4.95
N GLY A 46 -21.22 13.58 4.78
CA GLY A 46 -20.11 13.78 3.85
C GLY A 46 -19.74 12.46 3.16
N SER A 47 -19.12 12.55 1.98
CA SER A 47 -18.62 11.40 1.20
C SER A 47 -17.94 10.39 2.10
N LEU A 48 -18.42 9.13 2.05
CA LEU A 48 -17.88 7.95 2.72
C LEU A 48 -16.36 8.12 2.92
N HIS A 49 -15.89 8.32 4.15
CA HIS A 49 -14.47 8.48 4.40
C HIS A 49 -13.77 7.22 3.89
N GLU A 50 -13.02 7.33 2.79
CA GLU A 50 -12.30 6.18 2.22
C GLU A 50 -11.37 5.64 3.32
N PRO A 51 -11.56 4.39 3.80
CA PRO A 51 -10.72 3.86 4.85
C PRO A 51 -9.26 3.89 4.40
N LYS A 52 -8.39 4.34 5.30
CA LYS A 52 -6.95 4.36 5.06
C LYS A 52 -6.35 3.02 5.40
N PHE A 53 -5.32 2.62 4.66
CA PHE A 53 -4.66 1.33 4.88
C PHE A 53 -3.22 1.46 5.41
N ILE A 54 -2.81 0.45 6.15
CA ILE A 54 -1.45 0.19 6.60
C ILE A 54 -1.05 -1.18 6.07
N TRP A 55 0.09 -1.26 5.39
CA TRP A 55 0.68 -2.54 4.99
C TRP A 55 1.86 -2.84 5.89
N VAL A 56 1.89 -4.05 6.44
CA VAL A 56 3.04 -4.61 7.17
C VAL A 56 3.63 -5.71 6.32
N ILE A 57 4.88 -5.54 5.90
CA ILE A 57 5.51 -6.39 4.89
C ILE A 57 6.80 -6.98 5.42
N SER A 58 6.94 -8.29 5.26
CA SER A 58 8.14 -9.11 5.46
C SER A 58 8.38 -9.94 4.20
N ALA A 59 9.36 -9.55 3.38
CA ALA A 59 9.62 -10.16 2.08
C ALA A 59 11.08 -10.63 1.94
N PHE A 60 11.25 -11.78 1.29
CA PHE A 60 12.56 -12.28 0.86
C PHE A 60 12.98 -11.54 -0.41
N VAL A 61 14.11 -10.84 -0.34
CA VAL A 61 14.58 -9.98 -1.42
C VAL A 61 16.00 -10.32 -1.85
N THR A 62 16.26 -10.18 -3.14
CA THR A 62 17.61 -10.19 -3.70
C THR A 62 18.40 -8.95 -3.26
N VAL A 63 19.71 -8.95 -3.47
CA VAL A 63 20.56 -7.75 -3.23
C VAL A 63 20.07 -6.55 -4.04
N GLN A 64 19.70 -6.77 -5.30
CA GLN A 64 19.21 -5.71 -6.19
C GLN A 64 17.86 -5.15 -5.71
N GLN A 65 16.91 -6.02 -5.38
CA GLN A 65 15.61 -5.62 -4.84
C GLN A 65 15.75 -4.84 -3.54
N PHE A 66 16.67 -5.24 -2.64
CA PHE A 66 16.91 -4.50 -1.41
C PHE A 66 17.47 -3.09 -1.69
N ARG A 67 18.40 -2.95 -2.63
CA ARG A 67 18.91 -1.63 -3.04
C ARG A 67 17.80 -0.76 -3.65
N GLN A 68 16.91 -1.34 -4.46
CA GLN A 68 15.75 -0.64 -5.01
C GLN A 68 14.78 -0.20 -3.91
N LEU A 69 14.50 -1.06 -2.93
CA LEU A 69 13.67 -0.73 -1.77
C LEU A 69 14.25 0.47 -1.00
N GLN A 70 15.56 0.45 -0.72
CA GLN A 70 16.25 1.57 -0.07
C GLN A 70 16.21 2.84 -0.93
N ALA A 71 16.37 2.74 -2.25
CA ALA A 71 16.29 3.88 -3.15
C ALA A 71 14.89 4.51 -3.16
N ILE A 72 13.83 3.70 -3.23
CA ILE A 72 12.44 4.15 -3.14
C ILE A 72 12.21 4.92 -1.83
N TYR A 73 12.63 4.35 -0.70
CA TYR A 73 12.50 4.99 0.61
C TYR A 73 13.23 6.34 0.67
N LEU A 74 14.52 6.36 0.33
CA LEU A 74 15.35 7.56 0.40
C LEU A 74 14.86 8.65 -0.56
N HIS A 75 14.38 8.27 -1.74
CA HIS A 75 13.85 9.21 -2.73
C HIS A 75 12.55 9.85 -2.25
N SER A 76 11.61 9.05 -1.74
CA SER A 76 10.38 9.53 -1.12
C SER A 76 10.67 10.45 0.08
N ASP A 77 11.60 10.07 0.96
CA ASP A 77 11.91 10.89 2.15
C ASP A 77 12.60 12.22 1.80
N ARG A 78 13.49 12.23 0.79
CA ARG A 78 14.09 13.48 0.27
C ARG A 78 13.04 14.41 -0.30
N LYS A 79 12.12 13.90 -1.12
CA LYS A 79 11.02 14.69 -1.68
C LYS A 79 10.12 15.24 -0.58
N ARG A 80 9.81 14.43 0.44
CA ARG A 80 9.06 14.88 1.62
C ARG A 80 9.77 16.01 2.35
N ALA A 81 11.08 15.87 2.60
CA ALA A 81 11.88 16.92 3.25
C ALA A 81 11.90 18.23 2.43
N ALA A 82 11.85 18.12 1.10
CA ALA A 82 11.75 19.25 0.17
C ALA A 82 10.30 19.74 -0.08
N GLN A 83 9.30 19.19 0.62
CA GLN A 83 7.87 19.50 0.44
C GLN A 83 7.36 19.26 -1.00
N LEU A 84 7.94 18.28 -1.70
CA LEU A 84 7.54 17.85 -3.05
C LEU A 84 6.59 16.63 -2.99
N PRO A 85 5.86 16.32 -4.07
CA PRO A 85 5.08 15.08 -4.18
C PRO A 85 5.98 13.84 -3.98
N HIS A 86 5.66 13.05 -2.95
CA HIS A 86 6.53 11.98 -2.43
C HIS A 86 5.80 10.65 -2.22
N ALA A 87 4.54 10.54 -2.65
CA ALA A 87 3.77 9.32 -2.52
C ALA A 87 4.43 8.18 -3.32
N ILE A 88 4.63 7.05 -2.66
CA ILE A 88 4.98 5.78 -3.28
C ILE A 88 3.69 5.16 -3.78
N THR A 89 3.65 4.83 -5.07
CA THR A 89 2.54 4.09 -5.67
C THR A 89 2.66 2.63 -5.24
N ILE A 90 1.60 2.10 -4.67
CA ILE A 90 1.43 0.67 -4.35
C ILE A 90 0.43 0.11 -5.36
N ASP A 91 0.88 -0.83 -6.18
CA ASP A 91 0.01 -1.69 -6.98
C ASP A 91 -0.12 -3.02 -6.23
N ASP A 92 -1.30 -3.23 -5.65
CA ASP A 92 -1.60 -4.35 -4.76
C ASP A 92 -2.42 -5.41 -5.50
N GLU A 93 -1.73 -6.44 -5.99
CA GLU A 93 -2.35 -7.59 -6.66
C GLU A 93 -2.50 -8.78 -5.72
N ILE A 94 -2.05 -8.68 -4.46
CA ILE A 94 -2.09 -9.79 -3.49
C ILE A 94 -3.48 -9.93 -2.91
N GLU A 95 -4.04 -8.82 -2.41
CA GLU A 95 -5.35 -8.79 -1.79
C GLU A 95 -6.27 -7.85 -2.58
N PRO A 96 -7.33 -8.35 -3.22
CA PRO A 96 -8.25 -7.48 -3.95
C PRO A 96 -8.90 -6.48 -2.98
N TYR A 97 -9.11 -5.26 -3.44
CA TYR A 97 -9.89 -4.28 -2.72
C TYR A 97 -11.37 -4.51 -3.04
N VAL A 98 -12.20 -4.54 -1.99
CA VAL A 98 -13.63 -4.82 -2.10
C VAL A 98 -14.41 -3.65 -1.52
N GLU A 99 -15.35 -3.11 -2.29
CA GLU A 99 -16.18 -2.00 -1.85
C GLU A 99 -17.61 -2.09 -2.39
N PRO A 100 -18.60 -1.56 -1.66
CA PRO A 100 -19.98 -1.50 -2.13
C PRO A 100 -20.15 -0.39 -3.18
N GLY A 101 -20.91 -0.67 -4.24
CA GLY A 101 -21.33 0.37 -5.17
C GLY A 101 -20.28 0.74 -6.21
N ASN A 102 -19.74 1.97 -6.18
CA ASN A 102 -18.85 2.49 -7.22
C ASN A 102 -17.38 2.42 -6.81
N ARG A 103 -16.51 2.33 -7.82
CA ARG A 103 -15.06 2.25 -7.63
C ARG A 103 -14.48 3.55 -7.06
N THR A 104 -13.83 3.52 -5.89
CA THR A 104 -13.18 4.71 -5.29
C THR A 104 -11.68 4.80 -5.59
N ARG A 105 -11.00 3.66 -5.79
CA ARG A 105 -9.57 3.59 -6.09
C ARG A 105 -9.28 3.37 -7.56
N ALA A 106 -8.05 3.67 -7.97
CA ALA A 106 -7.58 3.30 -9.30
C ALA A 106 -7.34 1.79 -9.34
N ILE A 107 -7.62 1.15 -10.48
CA ILE A 107 -7.26 -0.26 -10.68
C ILE A 107 -5.77 -0.32 -11.02
N VAL A 108 -5.07 -1.33 -10.51
CA VAL A 108 -3.76 -1.73 -11.02
C VAL A 108 -3.82 -1.91 -12.54
N PRO A 109 -2.85 -1.40 -13.33
CA PRO A 109 -2.84 -1.56 -14.78
C PRO A 109 -2.96 -3.02 -15.21
N GLY A 110 -3.92 -3.32 -16.11
CA GLY A 110 -4.20 -4.70 -16.54
C GLY A 110 -5.02 -5.53 -15.55
N GLY A 111 -5.34 -4.99 -14.38
CA GLY A 111 -6.23 -5.61 -13.41
C GLY A 111 -7.67 -5.70 -13.91
N THR A 112 -8.38 -6.74 -13.46
CA THR A 112 -9.79 -6.98 -13.80
C THR A 112 -10.69 -6.68 -12.61
N THR A 113 -11.89 -6.17 -12.91
CA THR A 113 -12.93 -5.94 -11.91
C THR A 113 -13.96 -7.06 -11.95
N THR A 114 -14.32 -7.56 -10.77
CA THR A 114 -15.41 -8.52 -10.57
C THR A 114 -16.54 -7.83 -9.80
N ILE A 115 -17.79 -8.08 -10.20
CA ILE A 115 -18.98 -7.53 -9.53
C ILE A 115 -19.84 -8.71 -9.08
N GLU A 116 -20.05 -8.84 -7.78
CA GLU A 116 -20.85 -9.91 -7.19
C GLU A 116 -21.64 -9.38 -5.98
N GLY A 117 -22.95 -9.62 -5.94
CA GLY A 117 -23.79 -9.23 -4.80
C GLY A 117 -23.82 -7.72 -4.50
N GLY A 118 -23.56 -6.86 -5.48
CA GLY A 118 -23.48 -5.40 -5.30
C GLY A 118 -22.12 -4.91 -4.76
N LEU A 119 -21.16 -5.81 -4.59
CA LEU A 119 -19.77 -5.50 -4.26
C LEU A 119 -18.91 -5.48 -5.54
N ILE A 120 -17.98 -4.55 -5.60
CA ILE A 120 -16.94 -4.49 -6.63
C ILE A 120 -15.63 -4.94 -6.00
N SER A 121 -14.96 -5.92 -6.63
CA SER A 121 -13.67 -6.47 -6.23
C SER A 121 -12.64 -6.27 -7.34
N TYR A 122 -11.48 -5.69 -7.03
CA TYR A 122 -10.42 -5.41 -8.01
C TYR A 122 -9.05 -5.20 -7.35
N PRO A 123 -7.92 -5.47 -8.04
CA PRO A 123 -6.60 -5.09 -7.54
C PRO A 123 -6.47 -3.57 -7.60
N ALA A 124 -6.17 -2.95 -6.46
CA ALA A 124 -6.23 -1.50 -6.30
C ALA A 124 -4.84 -0.87 -6.24
N ARG A 125 -4.79 0.38 -6.70
CA ARG A 125 -3.62 1.25 -6.65
C ARG A 125 -3.79 2.29 -5.54
N PHE A 126 -2.78 2.42 -4.70
CA PHE A 126 -2.74 3.34 -3.56
C PHE A 126 -1.53 4.27 -3.62
N GLY A 127 -1.64 5.43 -2.99
CA GLY A 127 -0.51 6.31 -2.69
C GLY A 127 -0.16 6.21 -1.21
N ALA A 128 1.07 5.89 -0.88
CA ALA A 128 1.50 5.66 0.49
C ALA A 128 2.87 6.25 0.80
N ARG A 129 3.19 6.31 2.10
CA ARG A 129 4.52 6.58 2.61
C ARG A 129 5.11 5.31 3.19
N MET A 130 6.41 5.10 2.93
CA MET A 130 7.20 4.04 3.55
C MET A 130 7.90 4.53 4.81
N PHE A 131 7.89 3.70 5.84
CA PHE A 131 8.79 3.82 6.99
C PHE A 131 10.09 3.05 6.73
N GLU A 132 11.18 3.50 7.35
CA GLU A 132 12.53 2.98 7.06
C GLU A 132 12.58 1.44 6.97
N PRO A 133 12.97 0.89 5.82
CA PRO A 133 13.03 -0.56 5.64
C PRO A 133 14.23 -1.14 6.38
N LYS A 134 13.99 -2.19 7.16
CA LYS A 134 15.03 -2.95 7.85
C LYS A 134 15.28 -4.26 7.11
N ALA A 135 16.50 -4.78 7.17
CA ALA A 135 16.82 -6.09 6.60
C ALA A 135 17.65 -6.94 7.55
N GLU A 136 17.32 -8.23 7.57
CA GLU A 136 18.07 -9.28 8.24
C GLU A 136 18.78 -10.14 7.19
N LYS A 137 20.07 -10.41 7.37
CA LYS A 137 20.83 -11.25 6.44
C LYS A 137 20.55 -12.73 6.70
N LEU A 138 20.18 -13.45 5.64
CA LEU A 138 19.88 -14.87 5.68
C LEU A 138 21.03 -15.71 5.10
N LYS A 139 21.07 -16.99 5.48
CA LYS A 139 21.93 -18.00 4.84
C LYS A 139 21.27 -18.55 3.56
N ASN A 140 20.91 -17.66 2.64
CA ASN A 140 20.32 -17.99 1.34
C ASN A 140 21.03 -17.19 0.25
N SER A 141 21.51 -17.85 -0.81
CA SER A 141 22.28 -17.20 -1.88
C SER A 141 21.39 -16.45 -2.88
N GLN A 142 20.16 -16.91 -3.10
CA GLN A 142 19.21 -16.31 -4.04
C GLN A 142 18.48 -15.12 -3.41
N TYR A 143 18.02 -15.27 -2.17
CA TYR A 143 17.32 -14.24 -1.39
C TYR A 143 18.06 -14.00 -0.06
N PRO A 144 19.19 -13.27 -0.10
CA PRO A 144 20.06 -13.11 1.07
C PRO A 144 19.50 -12.20 2.15
N TYR A 145 18.35 -11.55 1.93
CA TYR A 145 17.74 -10.64 2.89
C TYR A 145 16.28 -10.95 3.15
N LEU A 146 15.88 -10.86 4.42
CA LEU A 146 14.49 -10.68 4.83
C LEU A 146 14.28 -9.20 5.13
N ALA A 147 13.61 -8.49 4.22
CA ALA A 147 13.27 -7.08 4.36
C ALA A 147 11.94 -6.93 5.12
N ARG A 148 11.91 -6.05 6.12
CA ARG A 148 10.74 -5.72 6.93
C ARG A 148 10.47 -4.22 6.87
N PHE A 149 9.26 -3.83 6.51
CA PHE A 149 8.88 -2.43 6.39
C PHE A 149 7.37 -2.24 6.48
N THR A 150 6.97 -0.99 6.68
CA THR A 150 5.56 -0.58 6.80
C THR A 150 5.27 0.50 5.78
N LEU A 151 4.11 0.41 5.13
CA LEU A 151 3.54 1.47 4.30
C LEU A 151 2.28 2.00 4.99
N LYS A 152 2.08 3.31 4.96
CA LYS A 152 0.83 3.95 5.40
C LYS A 152 0.27 4.77 4.25
N GLU A 153 -0.99 4.52 3.91
CA GLU A 153 -1.68 5.27 2.87
C GLU A 153 -1.69 6.78 3.21
N LEU A 154 -1.46 7.60 2.19
CA LEU A 154 -1.54 9.05 2.29
C LEU A 154 -2.97 9.52 1.97
N ASP A 155 -3.29 10.73 2.41
CA ASP A 155 -4.48 11.41 1.93
C ASP A 155 -4.37 11.65 0.43
N ARG A 156 -5.51 11.58 -0.26
CA ARG A 156 -5.58 12.01 -1.65
C ARG A 156 -5.23 13.49 -1.62
N VAL A 157 -4.10 13.86 -2.22
CA VAL A 157 -3.89 15.27 -2.57
C VAL A 157 -4.95 15.55 -3.62
N ALA A 158 -5.99 16.31 -3.24
CA ALA A 158 -7.01 16.73 -4.19
C ALA A 158 -6.31 17.42 -5.37
N PRO A 159 -6.65 17.08 -6.63
CA PRO A 159 -6.12 17.78 -7.78
C PRO A 159 -6.51 19.27 -7.78
#